data_AF-A0A8G2CAB3-F1
#
_entry.id   AF-A0A8G2CAB3-F1
#
_cell.length_a   1.000
_cell.length_b   1.000
_cell.length_c   1.000
_cell.angle_alpha   90.00
_cell.angle_beta   90.00
_cell.angle_gamma   90.00
#
_symmetry.space_group_name_H-M   'P 1'
#
loop_
_entity.id
_entity.type
_entity.pdbx_description
1 polymer ?
#
loop_
_entity_poly.entity_id
_entity_poly.type
_entity_poly.pdbx_seq_one_letter_code
_entity_poly.pdbx_strand_id
1 'polypeptide(L)'
;MFSSVKKLFTKASLHSSLEQALTAYNNEEYELAISLFESSGRNITPEALYYLGTCYYWGQGTEPSQERGLRLFIASAEQGYSRAQLELGDIYRYGHGVTADNKTALQWYERAQAAGSVDATAEVARCYEYGDGVEQSASKALTLYAEAAEGGNAMAQYSLACFYTQGVEVEYDPITAFYWFKLAADQDFADAYIHVAASYARGEGVDTDLNKAITWYAKAAKHGNAVAQNNMGYYYTTGTGVVQDEKKATFWYYQAAKQGHAIAQYNLAERYRTGKAIEQNLEEAAYLYLESAKQDDKDAQYRIAMCYKYGEGVEKNLGEFAYWIEKAANQGLQKAIEEIDLYVKPEMPPMEMQEVESSNVE
;
A
#
# COMPACT_ATOMS: atom_id res chain seq x y z
N MET A 1 -11.98 33.20 52.92
CA MET A 1 -10.66 32.56 52.70
C MET A 1 -10.70 31.03 52.64
N PHE A 2 -11.53 30.32 53.42
CA PHE A 2 -11.56 28.84 53.44
C PHE A 2 -12.14 28.14 52.18
N SER A 3 -12.99 28.81 51.39
CA SER A 3 -13.58 28.23 50.17
C SER A 3 -12.57 28.10 49.02
N SER A 4 -11.66 29.06 48.88
CA SER A 4 -10.66 29.07 47.80
C SER A 4 -9.53 28.05 48.02
N VAL A 5 -9.15 27.80 49.28
CA VAL A 5 -8.10 26.82 49.63
C VAL A 5 -8.57 25.38 49.41
N LYS A 6 -9.86 25.08 49.69
CA LYS A 6 -10.43 23.74 49.46
C LYS A 6 -10.55 23.39 47.96
N LYS A 7 -10.85 24.38 47.11
CA LYS A 7 -10.83 24.24 45.64
C LYS A 7 -9.42 24.03 45.08
N LEU A 8 -8.42 24.72 45.64
CA LEU A 8 -7.02 24.55 45.22
C LEU A 8 -6.47 23.17 45.62
N PHE A 9 -6.77 22.68 46.83
CA PHE A 9 -6.35 21.36 47.30
C PHE A 9 -6.99 20.20 46.52
N THR A 10 -8.28 20.30 46.17
CA THR A 10 -8.97 19.27 45.36
C THR A 10 -8.51 19.24 43.91
N LYS A 11 -8.18 20.39 43.32
CA LYS A 11 -7.65 20.45 41.95
C LYS A 11 -6.24 19.87 41.85
N ALA A 12 -5.40 20.09 42.87
CA ALA A 12 -4.06 19.52 42.95
C ALA A 12 -4.06 17.99 43.13
N SER A 13 -4.98 17.45 43.95
CA SER A 13 -5.07 15.99 44.17
C SER A 13 -5.66 15.22 42.98
N LEU A 14 -6.57 15.82 42.22
CA LEU A 14 -7.08 15.22 40.97
C LEU A 14 -6.03 15.21 39.86
N HIS A 15 -5.15 16.22 39.82
CA HIS A 15 -4.09 16.26 38.81
C HIS A 15 -3.07 15.15 39.05
N SER A 16 -2.72 14.89 40.31
CA SER A 16 -1.82 13.79 40.67
C SER A 16 -2.40 12.40 40.39
N SER A 17 -3.73 12.21 40.44
CA SER A 17 -4.35 10.90 40.17
C SER A 17 -4.46 10.58 38.68
N LEU A 18 -4.74 11.59 37.83
CA LEU A 18 -4.73 11.41 36.38
C LEU A 18 -3.32 11.11 35.86
N GLU A 19 -2.33 11.86 36.31
CA GLU A 19 -0.93 11.65 35.91
C GLU A 19 -0.42 10.25 36.29
N GLN A 20 -0.80 9.77 37.48
CA GLN A 20 -0.50 8.40 37.91
C GLN A 20 -1.19 7.36 37.03
N ALA A 21 -2.46 7.56 36.69
CA ALA A 21 -3.21 6.64 35.82
C ALA A 21 -2.62 6.59 34.40
N LEU A 22 -2.25 7.74 33.84
CA LEU A 22 -1.60 7.83 32.53
C LEU A 22 -0.20 7.24 32.56
N THR A 23 0.55 7.42 33.65
CA THR A 23 1.86 6.79 33.83
C THR A 23 1.73 5.27 33.86
N ALA A 24 0.79 4.74 34.64
CA ALA A 24 0.50 3.30 34.66
C ALA A 24 0.09 2.79 33.27
N TYR A 25 -0.79 3.53 32.57
CA TYR A 25 -1.22 3.19 31.20
C TYR A 25 -0.03 3.14 30.22
N ASN A 26 0.83 4.15 30.24
CA ASN A 26 2.01 4.23 29.36
C ASN A 26 3.08 3.17 29.70
N ASN A 27 3.10 2.67 30.93
CA ASN A 27 3.94 1.55 31.35
C ASN A 27 3.28 0.18 31.10
N GLU A 28 2.12 0.15 30.44
CA GLU A 28 1.34 -1.07 30.17
C GLU A 28 0.81 -1.77 31.45
N GLU A 29 0.77 -1.06 32.57
CA GLU A 29 0.18 -1.50 33.84
C GLU A 29 -1.34 -1.29 33.82
N TYR A 30 -2.02 -1.88 32.83
CA TYR A 30 -3.41 -1.56 32.48
C TYR A 30 -4.42 -1.82 33.60
N GLU A 31 -4.26 -2.89 34.39
CA GLU A 31 -5.14 -3.17 35.54
C GLU A 31 -5.06 -2.05 36.59
N LEU A 32 -3.83 -1.57 36.87
CA LEU A 32 -3.60 -0.46 37.77
C LEU A 32 -4.19 0.83 37.18
N ALA A 33 -3.93 1.10 35.89
CA ALA A 33 -4.47 2.27 35.19
C ALA A 33 -6.00 2.32 35.25
N ILE A 34 -6.68 1.20 34.96
CA ILE A 34 -8.14 1.06 35.07
C ILE A 34 -8.61 1.43 36.48
N SER A 35 -8.00 0.84 37.51
CA SER A 35 -8.39 1.10 38.90
C SER A 35 -8.23 2.58 39.27
N LEU A 36 -7.17 3.23 38.78
CA LEU A 36 -6.89 4.65 39.02
C LEU A 36 -7.90 5.55 38.26
N PHE A 37 -8.20 5.25 37.00
CA PHE A 37 -9.22 5.98 36.23
C PHE A 37 -10.60 5.87 36.89
N GLU A 38 -11.02 4.68 37.31
CA GLU A 38 -12.31 4.47 37.98
C GLU A 38 -12.39 5.17 39.35
N SER A 39 -11.26 5.24 40.07
CA SER A 39 -11.20 5.88 41.39
C SER A 39 -11.34 7.41 41.35
N SER A 40 -11.30 8.03 40.16
CA SER A 40 -11.30 9.50 39.99
C SER A 40 -12.65 10.19 40.33
N GLY A 41 -13.69 9.43 40.72
CA GLY A 41 -14.95 9.98 41.26
C GLY A 41 -15.87 10.61 40.21
N ARG A 42 -16.82 11.47 40.63
CA ARG A 42 -17.93 11.97 39.77
C ARG A 42 -17.54 12.95 38.65
N ASN A 43 -16.30 13.43 38.61
CA ASN A 43 -15.83 14.36 37.57
C ASN A 43 -14.60 13.75 36.87
N ILE A 44 -14.78 12.59 36.24
CA ILE A 44 -13.75 11.97 35.40
C ILE A 44 -13.47 12.92 34.23
N THR A 45 -12.21 13.27 34.02
CA THR A 45 -11.80 14.12 32.89
C THR A 45 -12.10 13.39 31.57
N PRO A 46 -12.33 14.11 30.47
CA PRO A 46 -12.59 13.42 29.22
C PRO A 46 -11.38 12.61 28.74
N GLU A 47 -10.16 13.05 29.05
CA GLU A 47 -8.95 12.26 28.83
C GLU A 47 -8.97 10.91 29.58
N ALA A 48 -9.32 10.89 30.87
CA ALA A 48 -9.45 9.63 31.61
C ALA A 48 -10.58 8.75 31.07
N LEU A 49 -11.70 9.33 30.65
CA LEU A 49 -12.79 8.59 30.01
C LEU A 49 -12.33 7.95 28.70
N TYR A 50 -11.54 8.65 27.89
CA TYR A 50 -10.97 8.09 26.67
C TYR A 50 -10.10 6.88 26.96
N TYR A 51 -9.08 7.01 27.81
CA TYR A 51 -8.16 5.90 28.08
C TYR A 51 -8.84 4.72 28.77
N LEU A 52 -9.76 4.97 29.70
CA LEU A 52 -10.59 3.91 30.28
C LEU A 52 -11.48 3.24 29.22
N GLY A 53 -12.02 4.04 28.29
CA GLY A 53 -12.74 3.57 27.13
C GLY A 53 -11.90 2.64 26.27
N THR A 54 -10.65 3.02 25.97
CA THR A 54 -9.66 2.22 25.23
C THR A 54 -9.40 0.88 25.92
N CYS A 55 -9.19 0.88 27.25
CA CYS A 55 -8.98 -0.35 28.01
C CYS A 55 -10.15 -1.33 27.85
N TYR A 56 -11.39 -0.87 28.06
CA TYR A 56 -12.55 -1.74 27.92
C TYR A 56 -12.83 -2.13 26.48
N TYR A 57 -12.73 -1.19 25.54
CA TYR A 57 -13.10 -1.43 24.17
C TYR A 57 -12.20 -2.48 23.50
N TRP A 58 -10.89 -2.37 23.73
CA TRP A 58 -9.88 -3.24 23.14
C TRP A 58 -9.41 -4.38 24.06
N GLY A 59 -9.90 -4.42 25.31
CA GLY A 59 -9.53 -5.44 26.29
C GLY A 59 -8.10 -5.33 26.82
N GLN A 60 -7.58 -4.11 26.96
CA GLN A 60 -6.25 -3.90 27.55
C GLN A 60 -6.35 -3.98 29.07
N GLY A 61 -5.78 -5.03 29.67
CA GLY A 61 -5.85 -5.26 31.13
C GLY A 61 -7.23 -5.64 31.67
N THR A 62 -8.18 -6.02 30.80
CA THR A 62 -9.53 -6.46 31.17
C THR A 62 -10.10 -7.32 30.04
N GLU A 63 -11.12 -8.13 30.35
CA GLU A 63 -11.95 -8.73 29.31
C GLU A 63 -12.59 -7.62 28.43
N PRO A 64 -12.53 -7.76 27.09
CA PRO A 64 -13.12 -6.78 26.17
C PRO A 64 -14.61 -6.56 26.40
N SER A 65 -15.01 -5.30 26.41
CA SER A 65 -16.39 -4.83 26.48
C SER A 65 -16.56 -3.62 25.57
N GLN A 66 -16.85 -3.89 24.28
CA GLN A 66 -17.06 -2.85 23.27
C GLN A 66 -18.20 -1.90 23.64
N GLU A 67 -19.29 -2.41 24.22
CA GLU A 67 -20.41 -1.56 24.67
C GLU A 67 -19.97 -0.58 25.76
N ARG A 68 -19.22 -1.05 26.75
CA ARG A 68 -18.74 -0.20 27.85
C ARG A 68 -17.72 0.81 27.36
N GLY A 69 -16.77 0.37 26.54
CA GLY A 69 -15.76 1.22 25.93
C GLY A 69 -16.38 2.33 25.07
N LEU A 70 -17.37 1.98 24.23
CA LEU A 70 -18.07 2.93 23.37
C LEU A 70 -18.79 4.01 24.19
N ARG A 71 -19.49 3.64 25.27
CA ARG A 71 -20.15 4.61 26.15
C ARG A 71 -19.15 5.59 26.77
N LEU A 72 -17.96 5.13 27.13
CA LEU A 72 -16.90 5.98 27.68
C LEU A 72 -16.31 6.90 26.62
N PHE A 73 -16.08 6.43 25.40
CA PHE A 73 -15.67 7.27 24.27
C PHE A 73 -16.70 8.35 23.97
N ILE A 74 -17.99 8.03 23.93
CA ILE A 74 -19.07 9.01 23.74
C ILE A 74 -19.04 10.05 24.86
N ALA A 75 -18.97 9.62 26.12
CA ALA A 75 -18.93 10.54 27.26
C ALA A 75 -17.69 11.47 27.26
N SER A 76 -16.56 10.98 26.75
CA SER A 76 -15.35 11.79 26.52
C SER A 76 -15.52 12.77 25.38
N ALA A 77 -16.04 12.31 24.24
CA ALA A 77 -16.21 13.09 23.03
C ALA A 77 -17.25 14.22 23.19
N GLU A 78 -18.32 13.97 23.94
CA GLU A 78 -19.34 14.97 24.29
C GLU A 78 -18.79 16.10 25.18
N GLN A 79 -17.70 15.83 25.91
CA GLN A 79 -16.96 16.84 26.67
C GLN A 79 -15.92 17.59 25.83
N GLY A 80 -15.85 17.35 24.52
CA GLY A 80 -14.99 18.09 23.60
C GLY A 80 -13.57 17.54 23.46
N TYR A 81 -13.28 16.33 23.93
CA TYR A 81 -11.95 15.74 23.75
C TYR A 81 -11.79 15.20 22.34
N SER A 82 -11.01 15.93 21.54
CA SER A 82 -10.84 15.70 20.10
C SER A 82 -10.33 14.31 19.76
N ARG A 83 -9.48 13.70 20.59
CA ARG A 83 -9.00 12.34 20.39
C ARG A 83 -10.11 11.30 20.50
N ALA A 84 -11.06 11.48 21.42
CA ALA A 84 -12.23 10.61 21.51
C ALA A 84 -13.22 10.84 20.36
N GLN A 85 -13.33 12.09 19.88
CA GLN A 85 -14.15 12.40 18.71
C GLN A 85 -13.56 11.74 17.44
N LEU A 86 -12.25 11.83 17.24
CA LEU A 86 -11.54 11.10 16.17
C LEU A 86 -11.77 9.59 16.25
N GLU A 87 -11.57 8.99 17.42
CA GLU A 87 -11.76 7.56 17.65
C GLU A 87 -13.19 7.11 17.34
N LEU A 88 -14.20 7.90 17.74
CA LEU A 88 -15.59 7.61 17.37
C LEU A 88 -15.80 7.69 15.87
N GLY A 89 -15.18 8.66 15.20
CA GLY A 89 -15.17 8.74 13.75
C GLY A 89 -14.69 7.43 13.12
N ASP A 90 -13.55 6.91 13.57
CA ASP A 90 -12.98 5.65 13.06
C ASP A 90 -13.85 4.44 13.39
N ILE A 91 -14.36 4.35 14.62
CA ILE A 91 -15.27 3.28 15.05
C ILE A 91 -16.49 3.21 14.12
N TYR A 92 -17.14 4.35 13.83
CA TYR A 92 -18.30 4.39 12.94
C TYR A 92 -17.93 4.18 11.47
N ARG A 93 -16.77 4.64 11.00
CA ARG A 93 -16.33 4.42 9.63
C ARG A 93 -16.08 2.93 9.33
N TYR A 94 -15.36 2.25 10.22
CA TYR A 94 -14.96 0.86 10.03
C TYR A 94 -15.97 -0.16 10.61
N GLY A 95 -16.97 0.31 11.36
CA GLY A 95 -17.97 -0.56 11.98
C GLY A 95 -17.39 -1.46 13.06
N HIS A 96 -16.38 -0.99 13.80
CA HIS A 96 -15.86 -1.73 14.95
C HIS A 96 -16.91 -1.73 16.05
N GLY A 97 -17.45 -2.90 16.43
CA GLY A 97 -18.45 -3.03 17.49
C GLY A 97 -19.78 -2.28 17.29
N VAL A 98 -19.97 -1.63 16.14
CA VAL A 98 -21.18 -0.88 15.73
C VAL A 98 -21.42 -1.11 14.23
N THR A 99 -22.63 -0.85 13.75
CA THR A 99 -22.88 -0.81 12.31
C THR A 99 -22.11 0.36 11.69
N ALA A 100 -21.37 0.12 10.62
CA ALA A 100 -20.65 1.17 9.91
C ALA A 100 -21.61 2.26 9.39
N ASP A 101 -21.26 3.52 9.62
CA ASP A 101 -22.02 4.71 9.23
C ASP A 101 -21.09 5.89 8.96
N ASN A 102 -20.77 6.11 7.69
CA ASN A 102 -19.90 7.19 7.26
C ASN A 102 -20.46 8.60 7.55
N LYS A 103 -21.78 8.76 7.67
CA LYS A 103 -22.37 10.08 8.03
C LYS A 103 -22.10 10.39 9.49
N THR A 104 -22.30 9.41 10.36
CA THR A 104 -21.99 9.56 11.79
C THR A 104 -20.48 9.72 12.00
N ALA A 105 -19.66 8.98 11.25
CA ALA A 105 -18.21 9.14 11.28
C ALA A 105 -17.78 10.59 10.94
N LEU A 106 -18.28 11.12 9.82
CA LEU A 106 -18.00 12.49 9.40
C LEU A 106 -18.41 13.52 10.45
N GLN A 107 -19.58 13.38 11.08
CA GLN A 107 -20.01 14.30 12.14
C GLN A 107 -19.05 14.34 13.33
N TRP A 108 -18.45 13.20 13.67
CA TRP A 108 -17.44 13.15 14.74
C TRP A 108 -16.10 13.75 14.30
N TYR A 109 -15.66 13.48 13.07
CA TYR A 109 -14.47 14.13 12.51
C TYR A 109 -14.64 15.65 12.43
N GLU A 110 -15.78 16.17 11.98
CA GLU A 110 -16.06 17.61 11.93
C GLU A 110 -16.06 18.26 13.32
N ARG A 111 -16.53 17.55 14.36
CA ARG A 111 -16.44 18.01 15.75
C ARG A 111 -14.99 18.07 16.24
N ALA A 112 -14.19 17.06 15.93
CA ALA A 112 -12.76 17.04 16.26
C ALA A 112 -11.98 18.12 15.53
N GLN A 113 -12.30 18.35 14.25
CA GLN A 113 -11.76 19.45 13.45
C GLN A 113 -12.12 20.81 14.07
N ALA A 114 -13.38 21.02 14.45
CA ALA A 114 -13.81 22.25 15.11
C ALA A 114 -13.13 22.46 16.48
N ALA A 115 -12.65 21.39 17.12
CA ALA A 115 -11.83 21.43 18.32
C ALA A 115 -10.32 21.65 18.05
N GLY A 116 -9.92 21.85 16.78
CA GLY A 116 -8.55 22.14 16.34
C GLY A 116 -7.70 20.90 16.07
N SER A 117 -8.29 19.72 15.88
CA SER A 117 -7.54 18.51 15.56
C SER A 117 -7.11 18.49 14.09
N VAL A 118 -5.80 18.57 13.86
CA VAL A 118 -5.18 18.49 12.53
C VAL A 118 -5.44 17.12 11.87
N ASP A 119 -5.39 16.03 12.63
CA ASP A 119 -5.69 14.69 12.10
C ASP A 119 -7.16 14.58 11.68
N ALA A 120 -8.07 15.25 12.40
CA ALA A 120 -9.48 15.28 12.02
C ALA A 120 -9.71 16.08 10.76
N THR A 121 -9.00 17.20 10.57
CA THR A 121 -9.03 17.96 9.31
C THR A 121 -8.67 17.05 8.13
N ALA A 122 -7.64 16.20 8.28
CA ALA A 122 -7.26 15.24 7.25
C ALA A 122 -8.36 14.19 6.98
N GLU A 123 -9.01 13.67 8.02
CA GLU A 123 -10.11 12.71 7.84
C GLU A 123 -11.37 13.33 7.21
N VAL A 124 -11.69 14.59 7.53
CA VAL A 124 -12.77 15.32 6.84
C VAL A 124 -12.42 15.55 5.37
N ALA A 125 -11.16 15.89 5.06
CA ALA A 125 -10.68 16.01 3.67
C ALA A 125 -10.89 14.71 2.90
N ARG A 126 -10.51 13.58 3.50
CA ARG A 126 -10.67 12.24 2.93
C ARG A 126 -12.15 11.86 2.73
N CYS A 127 -13.04 12.26 3.64
CA CYS A 127 -14.47 12.10 3.45
C CYS A 127 -14.98 12.83 2.20
N TYR A 128 -14.53 14.07 1.94
CA TYR A 128 -14.86 14.79 0.71
C TYR A 128 -14.21 14.19 -0.54
N GLU A 129 -13.01 13.62 -0.44
CA GLU A 129 -12.32 12.98 -1.56
C GLU A 129 -13.07 11.74 -2.06
N TYR A 130 -13.56 10.89 -1.16
CA TYR A 130 -14.24 9.63 -1.52
C TYR A 130 -15.77 9.70 -1.45
N GLY A 131 -16.35 10.80 -0.98
CA GLY A 131 -17.80 10.92 -0.78
C GLY A 131 -18.32 10.11 0.42
N ASP A 132 -17.50 9.90 1.44
CA ASP A 132 -17.87 9.15 2.64
C ASP A 132 -18.74 10.01 3.57
N GLY A 133 -20.04 9.79 3.52
CA GLY A 133 -21.01 10.51 4.36
C GLY A 133 -21.35 11.92 3.85
N VAL A 134 -20.73 12.35 2.76
CA VAL A 134 -20.92 13.66 2.12
C VAL A 134 -20.84 13.54 0.59
N GLU A 135 -21.36 14.52 -0.14
CA GLU A 135 -21.15 14.61 -1.58
C GLU A 135 -19.65 14.83 -1.88
N GLN A 136 -19.12 14.06 -2.83
CA GLN A 136 -17.72 14.11 -3.23
C GLN A 136 -17.34 15.52 -3.73
N SER A 137 -16.20 16.04 -3.28
CA SER A 137 -15.71 17.35 -3.69
C SER A 137 -14.18 17.43 -3.62
N ALA A 138 -13.53 17.30 -4.78
CA ALA A 138 -12.08 17.43 -4.91
C ALA A 138 -11.56 18.79 -4.42
N SER A 139 -12.27 19.88 -4.71
CA SER A 139 -11.90 21.23 -4.28
C SER A 139 -11.90 21.41 -2.75
N LYS A 140 -12.92 20.87 -2.06
CA LYS A 140 -12.96 20.89 -0.58
C LYS A 140 -11.89 19.97 0.02
N ALA A 141 -11.73 18.77 -0.53
CA ALA A 141 -10.69 17.83 -0.09
C ALA A 141 -9.30 18.47 -0.21
N LEU A 142 -8.98 19.07 -1.35
CA LEU A 142 -7.72 19.78 -1.57
C LEU A 142 -7.46 20.86 -0.53
N THR A 143 -8.46 21.72 -0.26
CA THR A 143 -8.32 22.82 0.71
C THR A 143 -8.03 22.29 2.11
N LEU A 144 -8.78 21.26 2.54
CA LEU A 144 -8.62 20.65 3.86
C LEU A 144 -7.32 19.86 3.98
N TYR A 145 -6.90 19.15 2.93
CA TYR A 145 -5.59 18.50 2.90
C TYR A 145 -4.46 19.51 2.97
N ALA A 146 -4.57 20.67 2.30
CA ALA A 146 -3.58 21.73 2.43
C ALA A 146 -3.48 22.24 3.88
N GLU A 147 -4.61 22.53 4.53
CA GLU A 147 -4.65 22.94 5.94
C GLU A 147 -4.00 21.88 6.86
N ALA A 148 -4.38 20.61 6.71
CA ALA A 148 -3.85 19.53 7.55
C ALA A 148 -2.37 19.23 7.26
N ALA A 149 -1.93 19.36 6.00
CA ALA A 149 -0.55 19.16 5.59
C ALA A 149 0.38 20.24 6.18
N GLU A 150 -0.06 21.50 6.18
CA GLU A 150 0.60 22.61 6.88
C GLU A 150 0.62 22.40 8.40
N GLY A 151 -0.44 21.79 8.95
CA GLY A 151 -0.50 21.33 10.34
C GLY A 151 0.41 20.14 10.67
N GLY A 152 1.08 19.55 9.67
CA GLY A 152 2.05 18.47 9.85
C GLY A 152 1.49 17.05 9.68
N ASN A 153 0.22 16.86 9.33
CA ASN A 153 -0.34 15.52 9.16
C ASN A 153 0.27 14.82 7.92
N ALA A 154 0.92 13.67 8.13
CA ALA A 154 1.64 12.97 7.08
C ALA A 154 0.73 12.41 5.97
N MET A 155 -0.49 11.96 6.32
CA MET A 155 -1.47 11.49 5.34
C MET A 155 -1.94 12.64 4.45
N ALA A 156 -2.24 13.80 5.02
CA ALA A 156 -2.62 14.99 4.28
C ALA A 156 -1.49 15.51 3.37
N GLN A 157 -0.23 15.46 3.85
CA GLN A 157 0.93 15.78 3.02
C GLN A 157 1.03 14.84 1.81
N TYR A 158 0.88 13.53 2.01
CA TYR A 158 0.85 12.55 0.93
C TYR A 158 -0.32 12.80 -0.05
N SER A 159 -1.52 13.02 0.47
CA SER A 159 -2.70 13.26 -0.37
C SER A 159 -2.56 14.55 -1.17
N LEU A 160 -2.09 15.64 -0.56
CA LEU A 160 -1.83 16.90 -1.26
C LEU A 160 -0.79 16.73 -2.38
N ALA A 161 0.27 15.94 -2.14
CA ALA A 161 1.25 15.61 -3.17
C ALA A 161 0.61 14.84 -4.35
N CYS A 162 -0.35 13.96 -4.09
CA CYS A 162 -1.12 13.27 -5.12
C CYS A 162 -1.94 14.24 -5.98
N PHE A 163 -2.59 15.26 -5.39
CA PHE A 163 -3.30 16.31 -6.14
C PHE A 163 -2.37 17.03 -7.14
N TYR A 164 -1.18 17.45 -6.70
CA TYR A 164 -0.18 18.08 -7.57
C TYR A 164 0.41 17.15 -8.62
N THR A 165 0.51 15.85 -8.33
CA THR A 165 0.99 14.85 -9.30
C THR A 165 -0.04 14.57 -10.39
N GLN A 166 -1.33 14.63 -10.06
CA GLN A 166 -2.42 14.35 -10.99
C GLN A 166 -2.90 15.59 -11.74
N GLY A 167 -2.63 16.80 -11.21
CA GLY A 167 -3.15 18.05 -11.78
C GLY A 167 -4.67 18.18 -11.63
N VAL A 168 -5.22 17.66 -10.54
CA VAL A 168 -6.67 17.73 -10.23
C VAL A 168 -6.92 18.96 -9.37
N GLU A 169 -7.78 19.88 -9.80
CA GLU A 169 -8.08 21.17 -9.14
C GLU A 169 -6.88 22.13 -8.96
N VAL A 170 -5.65 21.66 -9.19
CA VAL A 170 -4.39 22.42 -9.23
C VAL A 170 -3.64 22.10 -10.51
N GLU A 171 -2.75 22.99 -10.94
CA GLU A 171 -1.83 22.67 -12.03
C GLU A 171 -0.85 21.56 -11.60
N TYR A 172 -0.46 20.71 -12.54
CA TYR A 172 0.58 19.71 -12.33
C TYR A 172 1.88 20.42 -11.92
N ASP A 173 2.37 20.12 -10.71
CA ASP A 173 3.59 20.69 -10.15
C ASP A 173 4.41 19.60 -9.47
N PRO A 174 5.38 19.00 -10.20
CA PRO A 174 6.18 17.92 -9.66
C PRO A 174 7.13 18.39 -8.54
N ILE A 175 7.50 19.68 -8.49
CA ILE A 175 8.37 20.22 -7.44
C ILE A 175 7.59 20.26 -6.13
N THR A 176 6.38 20.80 -6.16
CA THR A 176 5.51 20.85 -4.98
C THR A 176 5.06 19.45 -4.56
N ALA A 177 4.75 18.56 -5.50
CA ALA A 177 4.46 17.15 -5.19
C ALA A 177 5.63 16.46 -4.48
N PHE A 178 6.86 16.60 -5.02
CA PHE A 178 8.05 16.02 -4.39
C PHE A 178 8.27 16.54 -2.96
N TYR A 179 8.11 17.84 -2.74
CA TYR A 179 8.24 18.45 -1.41
C TYR A 179 7.30 17.79 -0.40
N TRP A 180 6.02 17.66 -0.73
CA TRP A 180 5.02 17.09 0.17
C TRP A 180 5.18 15.58 0.36
N PHE A 181 5.46 14.82 -0.71
CA PHE A 181 5.81 13.40 -0.56
C PHE A 181 7.02 13.21 0.35
N LYS A 182 8.05 14.07 0.21
CA LYS A 182 9.25 13.98 1.02
C LYS A 182 8.98 14.25 2.50
N LEU A 183 8.15 15.24 2.82
CA LEU A 183 7.72 15.51 4.19
C LEU A 183 6.95 14.33 4.79
N ALA A 184 5.97 13.77 4.06
CA ALA A 184 5.23 12.59 4.52
C ALA A 184 6.17 11.40 4.76
N ALA A 185 7.10 11.16 3.83
CA ALA A 185 8.10 10.11 3.93
C ALA A 185 9.09 10.30 5.09
N ASP A 186 9.41 11.54 5.47
CA ASP A 186 10.28 11.81 6.63
C ASP A 186 9.57 11.57 7.96
N GLN A 187 8.24 11.48 7.95
CA GLN A 187 7.40 11.06 9.08
C GLN A 187 7.08 9.55 9.03
N ASP A 188 7.85 8.80 8.26
CA ASP A 188 7.68 7.36 8.03
C ASP A 188 6.32 6.94 7.43
N PHE A 189 5.62 7.85 6.73
CA PHE A 189 4.41 7.50 5.97
C PHE A 189 4.77 6.66 4.74
N ALA A 190 4.62 5.34 4.88
CA ALA A 190 5.24 4.38 3.97
C ALA A 190 4.81 4.50 2.50
N ASP A 191 3.56 4.90 2.24
CA ASP A 191 3.04 5.09 0.88
C ASP A 191 3.79 6.18 0.12
N ALA A 192 4.38 7.17 0.82
CA ALA A 192 5.15 8.22 0.18
C ALA A 192 6.53 7.74 -0.33
N TYR A 193 7.08 6.64 0.21
CA TYR A 193 8.44 6.19 -0.13
C TYR A 193 8.63 5.90 -1.62
N ILE A 194 7.64 5.26 -2.25
CA ILE A 194 7.72 4.90 -3.68
C ILE A 194 7.75 6.14 -4.57
N HIS A 195 7.00 7.18 -4.20
CA HIS A 195 6.94 8.43 -4.95
C HIS A 195 8.26 9.22 -4.81
N VAL A 196 8.81 9.33 -3.60
CA VAL A 196 10.13 9.94 -3.39
C VAL A 196 11.22 9.19 -4.17
N ALA A 197 11.18 7.85 -4.18
CA ALA A 197 12.12 7.04 -4.94
C ALA A 197 11.99 7.28 -6.45
N ALA A 198 10.76 7.32 -6.97
CA ALA A 198 10.48 7.57 -8.39
C ALA A 198 10.90 8.97 -8.83
N SER A 199 10.70 10.00 -7.99
CA SER A 199 11.15 11.37 -8.25
C SER A 199 12.66 11.44 -8.42
N TYR A 200 13.44 10.85 -7.49
CA TYR A 200 14.90 10.78 -7.64
C TYR A 200 15.36 9.93 -8.83
N ALA A 201 14.63 8.87 -9.18
CA ALA A 201 14.98 8.02 -10.31
C ALA A 201 14.75 8.71 -11.67
N ARG A 202 13.68 9.51 -11.78
CA ARG A 202 13.24 10.13 -13.04
C ARG A 202 13.60 11.60 -13.18
N GLY A 203 14.03 12.26 -12.10
CA GLY A 203 14.30 13.69 -12.09
C GLY A 203 13.02 14.53 -12.03
N GLU A 204 11.96 14.01 -11.41
CA GLU A 204 10.65 14.65 -11.36
C GLU A 204 10.53 15.47 -10.07
N GLY A 205 10.57 16.80 -10.20
CA GLY A 205 10.50 17.74 -9.06
C GLY A 205 11.79 17.90 -8.27
N VAL A 206 12.81 17.10 -8.59
CA VAL A 206 14.13 17.08 -7.95
C VAL A 206 15.15 16.57 -8.97
N ASP A 207 16.42 16.96 -8.83
CA ASP A 207 17.49 16.41 -9.65
C ASP A 207 17.59 14.89 -9.49
N THR A 208 17.92 14.20 -10.60
CA THR A 208 18.13 12.76 -10.59
C THR A 208 19.24 12.36 -9.62
N ASP A 209 18.97 11.40 -8.74
CA ASP A 209 19.94 10.84 -7.82
C ASP A 209 19.64 9.36 -7.58
N LEU A 210 20.30 8.50 -8.37
CA LEU A 210 20.07 7.07 -8.34
C LEU A 210 20.35 6.44 -6.95
N ASN A 211 21.33 6.95 -6.21
CA ASN A 211 21.66 6.41 -4.89
C ASN A 211 20.56 6.73 -3.87
N LYS A 212 20.01 7.95 -3.92
CA LYS A 212 18.82 8.30 -3.12
C LYS A 212 17.60 7.50 -3.55
N ALA A 213 17.37 7.35 -4.86
CA ALA A 213 16.27 6.55 -5.38
C ALA A 213 16.33 5.11 -4.83
N ILE A 214 17.48 4.42 -4.94
CA ILE A 214 17.69 3.08 -4.41
C ILE A 214 17.45 3.02 -2.89
N THR A 215 17.90 4.03 -2.16
CA THR A 215 17.70 4.10 -0.71
C THR A 215 16.20 4.17 -0.36
N TRP A 216 15.42 4.98 -1.07
CA TRP A 216 13.98 5.08 -0.87
C TRP A 216 13.21 3.86 -1.39
N TYR A 217 13.60 3.28 -2.53
CA TYR A 217 13.07 1.99 -2.98
C TYR A 217 13.32 0.89 -1.95
N ALA A 218 14.49 0.86 -1.29
CA ALA A 218 14.76 -0.11 -0.24
C ALA A 218 13.84 0.08 0.99
N LYS A 219 13.50 1.32 1.36
CA LYS A 219 12.52 1.61 2.41
C LYS A 219 11.11 1.15 2.02
N ALA A 220 10.66 1.50 0.81
CA ALA A 220 9.37 1.08 0.26
C ALA A 220 9.26 -0.46 0.17
N ALA A 221 10.32 -1.12 -0.29
CA ALA A 221 10.36 -2.58 -0.43
C ALA A 221 10.25 -3.30 0.92
N LYS A 222 10.92 -2.76 1.96
CA LYS A 222 10.79 -3.25 3.34
C LYS A 222 9.37 -3.10 3.91
N HIS A 223 8.63 -2.08 3.47
CA HIS A 223 7.23 -1.87 3.83
C HIS A 223 6.24 -2.60 2.91
N GLY A 224 6.73 -3.54 2.10
CA GLY A 224 5.86 -4.41 1.32
C GLY A 224 5.50 -3.88 -0.07
N ASN A 225 5.94 -2.69 -0.50
CA ASN A 225 5.57 -2.18 -1.81
C ASN A 225 6.13 -3.06 -2.94
N ALA A 226 5.26 -3.72 -3.70
CA ALA A 226 5.65 -4.71 -4.71
C ALA A 226 6.47 -4.12 -5.88
N VAL A 227 6.17 -2.89 -6.30
CA VAL A 227 6.94 -2.18 -7.34
C VAL A 227 8.36 -1.92 -6.86
N ALA A 228 8.51 -1.41 -5.63
CA ALA A 228 9.82 -1.19 -5.03
C ALA A 228 10.60 -2.51 -4.84
N GLN A 229 9.93 -3.58 -4.41
CA GLN A 229 10.55 -4.90 -4.31
C GLN A 229 11.05 -5.39 -5.67
N ASN A 230 10.27 -5.28 -6.74
CA ASN A 230 10.73 -5.60 -8.09
C ASN A 230 11.95 -4.76 -8.50
N ASN A 231 11.94 -3.46 -8.23
CA ASN A 231 13.06 -2.56 -8.55
C ASN A 231 14.32 -2.93 -7.74
N MET A 232 14.18 -3.29 -6.46
CA MET A 232 15.29 -3.82 -5.67
C MET A 232 15.82 -5.13 -6.25
N GLY A 233 14.93 -6.02 -6.72
CA GLY A 233 15.32 -7.23 -7.45
C GLY A 233 16.19 -6.91 -8.67
N TYR A 234 15.78 -5.89 -9.45
CA TYR A 234 16.51 -5.43 -10.63
C TYR A 234 17.88 -4.83 -10.29
N TYR A 235 17.97 -3.96 -9.28
CA TYR A 235 19.24 -3.35 -8.88
C TYR A 235 20.24 -4.41 -8.39
N TYR A 236 19.80 -5.38 -7.59
CA TYR A 236 20.66 -6.49 -7.17
C TYR A 236 21.05 -7.43 -8.31
N THR A 237 20.19 -7.59 -9.32
CA THR A 237 20.51 -8.40 -10.52
C THR A 237 21.60 -7.75 -11.36
N THR A 238 21.51 -6.43 -11.54
CA THR A 238 22.40 -5.69 -12.45
C THR A 238 23.65 -5.14 -11.77
N GLY A 239 23.66 -5.06 -10.43
CA GLY A 239 24.71 -4.37 -9.69
C GLY A 239 24.66 -2.84 -9.84
N THR A 240 23.51 -2.30 -10.27
CA THR A 240 23.33 -0.87 -10.51
C THR A 240 23.10 -0.16 -9.18
N GLY A 241 24.09 0.62 -8.71
CA GLY A 241 24.02 1.38 -7.46
C GLY A 241 24.02 0.54 -6.17
N VAL A 242 24.07 -0.79 -6.29
CA VAL A 242 24.26 -1.75 -5.20
C VAL A 242 25.25 -2.83 -5.64
N VAL A 243 25.89 -3.52 -4.68
CA VAL A 243 26.68 -4.71 -5.02
C VAL A 243 25.75 -5.79 -5.58
N GLN A 244 26.08 -6.32 -6.76
CA GLN A 244 25.32 -7.40 -7.39
C GLN A 244 25.19 -8.59 -6.43
N ASP A 245 23.97 -9.09 -6.26
CA ASP A 245 23.65 -10.18 -5.34
C ASP A 245 22.42 -10.94 -5.85
N GLU A 246 22.67 -12.05 -6.53
CA GLU A 246 21.60 -12.85 -7.15
C GLU A 246 20.63 -13.44 -6.12
N LYS A 247 21.08 -13.72 -4.88
CA LYS A 247 20.20 -14.23 -3.82
C LYS A 247 19.25 -13.15 -3.34
N LYS A 248 19.75 -11.93 -3.13
CA LYS A 248 18.89 -10.78 -2.78
C LYS A 248 17.95 -10.41 -3.91
N ALA A 249 18.43 -10.49 -5.17
CA ALA A 249 17.58 -10.26 -6.33
C ALA A 249 16.39 -11.22 -6.34
N THR A 250 16.66 -12.54 -6.27
CA THR A 250 15.62 -13.57 -6.24
C THR A 250 14.69 -13.42 -5.03
N PHE A 251 15.22 -13.08 -3.86
CA PHE A 251 14.40 -12.79 -2.67
C PHE A 251 13.39 -11.67 -2.93
N TRP A 252 13.83 -10.54 -3.49
CA TRP A 252 12.93 -9.41 -3.72
C TRP A 252 11.92 -9.66 -4.84
N TYR A 253 12.33 -10.33 -5.92
CA TYR A 253 11.37 -10.77 -6.95
C TYR A 253 10.34 -11.72 -6.36
N TYR A 254 10.72 -12.64 -5.48
CA TYR A 254 9.80 -13.52 -4.78
C TYR A 254 8.76 -12.76 -3.96
N GLN A 255 9.18 -11.76 -3.16
CA GLN A 255 8.25 -10.96 -2.36
C GLN A 255 7.24 -10.19 -3.24
N ALA A 256 7.70 -9.60 -4.35
CA ALA A 256 6.83 -8.88 -5.27
C ALA A 256 5.88 -9.83 -6.04
N ALA A 257 6.38 -10.97 -6.50
CA ALA A 257 5.61 -11.96 -7.24
C ALA A 257 4.49 -12.57 -6.40
N LYS A 258 4.74 -12.80 -5.10
CA LYS A 258 3.72 -13.27 -4.14
C LYS A 258 2.55 -12.29 -3.99
N GLN A 259 2.77 -11.01 -4.25
CA GLN A 259 1.75 -9.97 -4.25
C GLN A 259 1.06 -9.81 -5.62
N GLY A 260 1.37 -10.68 -6.58
CA GLY A 260 0.78 -10.64 -7.92
C GLY A 260 1.47 -9.69 -8.89
N HIS A 261 2.61 -9.07 -8.55
CA HIS A 261 3.25 -8.10 -9.45
C HIS A 261 3.78 -8.77 -10.74
N ALA A 262 3.14 -8.51 -11.88
CA ALA A 262 3.35 -9.19 -13.16
C ALA A 262 4.83 -9.27 -13.58
N ILE A 263 5.55 -8.15 -13.60
CA ILE A 263 6.97 -8.11 -13.99
C ILE A 263 7.84 -8.90 -13.01
N ALA A 264 7.47 -8.95 -11.73
CA ALA A 264 8.22 -9.71 -10.73
C ALA A 264 7.96 -11.21 -10.87
N GLN A 265 6.73 -11.62 -11.21
CA GLN A 265 6.40 -13.00 -11.54
C GLN A 265 7.23 -13.47 -12.75
N TYR A 266 7.31 -12.67 -13.82
CA TYR A 266 8.19 -12.95 -14.96
C TYR A 266 9.66 -13.08 -14.53
N ASN A 267 10.18 -12.11 -13.77
CA ASN A 267 11.57 -12.12 -13.34
C ASN A 267 11.89 -13.33 -12.46
N LEU A 268 10.98 -13.73 -11.57
CA LEU A 268 11.11 -14.92 -10.74
C LEU A 268 11.01 -16.21 -11.56
N ALA A 269 10.12 -16.26 -12.55
CA ALA A 269 10.02 -17.37 -13.49
C ALA A 269 11.35 -17.60 -14.23
N GLU A 270 12.04 -16.53 -14.65
CA GLU A 270 13.38 -16.65 -15.25
C GLU A 270 14.41 -17.20 -14.25
N ARG A 271 14.28 -16.93 -12.94
CA ARG A 271 15.15 -17.55 -11.91
C ARG A 271 14.92 -19.04 -11.79
N TYR A 272 13.67 -19.47 -11.69
CA TYR A 272 13.33 -20.89 -11.66
C TYR A 272 13.68 -21.61 -12.95
N ARG A 273 13.50 -20.97 -14.11
CA ARG A 273 13.84 -21.55 -15.42
C ARG A 273 15.34 -21.77 -15.57
N THR A 274 16.17 -20.86 -15.05
CA THR A 274 17.63 -20.91 -15.19
C THR A 274 18.36 -21.55 -14.00
N GLY A 275 17.69 -21.76 -12.86
CA GLY A 275 18.34 -22.18 -11.61
C GLY A 275 19.26 -21.10 -11.01
N LYS A 276 19.04 -19.82 -11.33
CA LYS A 276 19.94 -18.73 -10.90
C LYS A 276 19.62 -18.31 -9.46
N ALA A 277 20.49 -18.73 -8.53
CA ALA A 277 20.37 -18.49 -7.09
C ALA A 277 19.14 -19.11 -6.41
N ILE A 278 18.45 -20.02 -7.09
CA ILE A 278 17.37 -20.88 -6.60
C ILE A 278 17.42 -22.21 -7.35
N GLU A 279 16.85 -23.28 -6.78
CA GLU A 279 16.76 -24.57 -7.46
C GLU A 279 15.94 -24.43 -8.76
N GLN A 280 16.41 -25.06 -9.85
CA GLN A 280 15.72 -25.01 -11.13
C GLN A 280 14.38 -25.74 -11.02
N ASN A 281 13.30 -25.09 -11.45
CA ASN A 281 11.97 -25.69 -11.50
C ASN A 281 11.20 -25.15 -12.71
N LEU A 282 11.07 -25.97 -13.75
CA LEU A 282 10.41 -25.55 -14.99
C LEU A 282 8.89 -25.43 -14.82
N GLU A 283 8.28 -26.26 -13.97
CA GLU A 283 6.83 -26.20 -13.69
C GLU A 283 6.46 -24.89 -12.99
N GLU A 284 7.24 -24.51 -11.97
CA GLU A 284 7.06 -23.25 -11.25
C GLU A 284 7.33 -22.04 -12.16
N ALA A 285 8.34 -22.14 -13.04
CA ALA A 285 8.60 -21.10 -14.03
C ALA A 285 7.42 -20.92 -14.99
N ALA A 286 6.89 -22.01 -15.55
CA ALA A 286 5.74 -21.95 -16.46
C ALA A 286 4.48 -21.41 -15.76
N TYR A 287 4.24 -21.82 -14.51
CA TYR A 287 3.16 -21.26 -13.69
C TYR A 287 3.29 -19.74 -13.53
N LEU A 288 4.46 -19.24 -13.14
CA LEU A 288 4.68 -17.80 -12.95
C LEU A 288 4.66 -17.00 -14.25
N TYR A 289 5.17 -17.56 -15.37
CA TYR A 289 4.98 -16.94 -16.68
C TYR A 289 3.50 -16.83 -17.04
N LEU A 290 2.69 -17.86 -16.77
CA LEU A 290 1.26 -17.83 -17.03
C LEU A 290 0.55 -16.76 -16.19
N GLU A 291 0.86 -16.65 -14.89
CA GLU A 291 0.28 -15.62 -14.02
C GLU A 291 0.65 -14.19 -14.46
N SER A 292 1.88 -13.99 -14.91
CA SER A 292 2.34 -12.72 -15.47
C SER A 292 1.66 -12.41 -16.83
N ALA A 293 1.55 -13.41 -17.70
CA ALA A 293 0.93 -13.30 -19.02
C ALA A 293 -0.57 -12.94 -18.96
N LYS A 294 -1.29 -13.44 -17.94
CA LYS A 294 -2.69 -13.09 -17.65
C LYS A 294 -2.88 -11.61 -17.31
N GLN A 295 -1.82 -10.95 -16.83
CA GLN A 295 -1.78 -9.51 -16.53
C GLN A 295 -1.23 -8.68 -17.71
N ASP A 296 -1.28 -9.27 -18.90
CA ASP A 296 -0.90 -8.65 -20.18
C ASP A 296 0.59 -8.35 -20.36
N ASP A 297 1.48 -8.98 -19.57
CA ASP A 297 2.92 -8.90 -19.80
C ASP A 297 3.31 -9.67 -21.08
N LYS A 298 3.66 -8.92 -22.14
CA LYS A 298 3.98 -9.49 -23.46
C LYS A 298 5.18 -10.44 -23.46
N ASP A 299 6.19 -10.18 -22.62
CA ASP A 299 7.38 -11.04 -22.53
C ASP A 299 7.02 -12.37 -21.86
N ALA A 300 6.16 -12.34 -20.84
CA ALA A 300 5.61 -13.52 -20.21
C ALA A 300 4.68 -14.31 -21.15
N GLN A 301 3.82 -13.63 -21.93
CA GLN A 301 2.99 -14.24 -22.97
C GLN A 301 3.84 -15.01 -23.99
N TYR A 302 4.94 -14.42 -24.46
CA TYR A 302 5.88 -15.12 -25.32
C TYR A 302 6.52 -16.32 -24.61
N ARG A 303 6.99 -16.16 -23.37
CA ARG A 303 7.64 -17.25 -22.63
C ARG A 303 6.71 -18.44 -22.39
N ILE A 304 5.47 -18.20 -21.97
CA ILE A 304 4.52 -19.29 -21.75
C ILE A 304 4.12 -19.96 -23.07
N ALA A 305 4.05 -19.21 -24.18
CA ALA A 305 3.87 -19.80 -25.51
C ALA A 305 5.01 -20.78 -25.82
N MET A 306 6.28 -20.40 -25.60
CA MET A 306 7.42 -21.29 -25.82
C MET A 306 7.40 -22.51 -24.90
N CYS A 307 6.97 -22.34 -23.64
CA CYS A 307 6.74 -23.46 -22.72
C CYS A 307 5.75 -24.47 -23.30
N TYR A 308 4.60 -24.02 -23.82
CA TYR A 308 3.62 -24.90 -24.47
C TYR A 308 4.10 -25.50 -25.79
N LYS A 309 4.95 -24.80 -26.56
CA LYS A 309 5.52 -25.33 -27.80
C LYS A 309 6.50 -26.48 -27.54
N TYR A 310 7.39 -26.30 -26.56
CA TYR A 310 8.48 -27.25 -26.29
C TYR A 310 8.20 -28.22 -25.15
N GLY A 311 7.14 -28.00 -24.36
CA GLY A 311 6.82 -28.80 -23.18
C GLY A 311 7.74 -28.48 -21.99
N GLU A 312 8.17 -27.22 -21.85
CA GLU A 312 9.03 -26.79 -20.75
C GLU A 312 8.18 -26.47 -19.52
N GLY A 313 8.09 -27.43 -18.58
CA GLY A 313 7.32 -27.27 -17.34
C GLY A 313 5.81 -27.41 -17.48
N VAL A 314 5.31 -27.65 -18.70
CA VAL A 314 3.91 -27.90 -19.02
C VAL A 314 3.82 -28.96 -20.11
N GLU A 315 2.65 -29.60 -20.24
CA GLU A 315 2.38 -30.47 -21.39
C GLU A 315 2.39 -29.66 -22.68
N LYS A 316 2.93 -30.24 -23.75
CA LYS A 316 2.92 -29.60 -25.07
C LYS A 316 1.49 -29.34 -25.54
N ASN A 317 1.21 -28.11 -25.93
CA ASN A 317 -0.11 -27.73 -26.41
C ASN A 317 0.00 -26.64 -27.48
N LEU A 318 -0.19 -27.01 -28.75
CA LEU A 318 -0.07 -26.08 -29.87
C LEU A 318 -1.20 -25.03 -29.91
N GLY A 319 -2.38 -25.34 -29.34
CA GLY A 319 -3.48 -24.39 -29.22
C GLY A 319 -3.16 -23.27 -28.23
N GLU A 320 -2.64 -23.63 -27.06
CA GLU A 320 -2.17 -22.67 -26.06
C GLU A 320 -0.97 -21.87 -26.57
N PHE A 321 -0.01 -22.52 -27.26
CA PHE A 321 1.06 -21.81 -27.94
C PHE A 321 0.53 -20.75 -28.90
N ALA A 322 -0.38 -21.12 -29.82
CA ALA A 322 -0.96 -20.20 -30.80
C ALA A 322 -1.68 -19.03 -30.12
N TYR A 323 -2.47 -19.31 -29.08
CA TYR A 323 -3.18 -18.28 -28.32
C TYR A 323 -2.23 -17.26 -27.68
N TRP A 324 -1.19 -17.71 -26.98
CA TRP A 324 -0.29 -16.84 -26.24
C TRP A 324 0.70 -16.10 -27.16
N ILE A 325 1.16 -16.74 -28.23
CA ILE A 325 2.06 -16.10 -29.19
C ILE A 325 1.34 -15.00 -29.98
N GLU A 326 0.08 -15.22 -30.37
CA GLU A 326 -0.76 -14.20 -31.02
C GLU A 326 -0.99 -13.00 -30.10
N LYS A 327 -1.29 -13.23 -28.82
CA LYS A 327 -1.40 -12.15 -27.84
C LYS A 327 -0.13 -11.32 -27.73
N ALA A 328 1.03 -11.96 -27.58
CA ALA A 328 2.31 -11.26 -27.50
C ALA A 328 2.62 -10.47 -28.79
N ALA A 329 2.33 -11.05 -29.96
CA ALA A 329 2.52 -10.40 -31.26
C ALA A 329 1.59 -9.21 -31.48
N ASN A 330 0.34 -9.28 -31.04
CA ASN A 330 -0.61 -8.17 -31.10
C ASN A 330 -0.18 -6.97 -30.23
N GLN A 331 0.66 -7.22 -29.22
CA GLN A 331 1.34 -6.17 -28.44
C GLN A 331 2.65 -5.66 -29.09
N GLY A 332 2.93 -6.08 -30.33
CA GLY A 332 4.10 -5.67 -31.10
C GLY A 332 5.41 -6.34 -30.65
N LEU A 333 5.38 -7.47 -29.95
CA LEU A 333 6.61 -8.17 -29.59
C LEU A 333 7.22 -8.85 -30.82
N GLN A 334 8.32 -8.29 -31.33
CA GLN A 334 8.95 -8.70 -32.57
C GLN A 334 9.27 -10.20 -32.65
N LYS A 335 9.82 -10.78 -31.56
CA LYS A 335 10.12 -12.22 -31.50
C LYS A 335 8.87 -13.09 -31.62
N ALA A 336 7.72 -12.62 -31.12
CA ALA A 336 6.46 -13.33 -31.25
C ALA A 336 5.92 -13.26 -32.68
N ILE A 337 6.03 -12.09 -33.33
CA ILE A 337 5.66 -11.91 -34.75
C ILE A 337 6.48 -12.85 -35.64
N GLU A 338 7.80 -12.89 -35.43
CA GLU A 338 8.70 -13.80 -36.16
C GLU A 338 8.35 -15.27 -35.95
N GLU A 339 7.97 -15.64 -34.72
CA GLU A 339 7.55 -16.99 -34.38
C GLU A 339 6.23 -17.40 -35.06
N ILE A 340 5.27 -16.47 -35.18
CA ILE A 340 4.02 -16.67 -35.93
C ILE A 340 4.30 -16.87 -37.41
N ASP A 341 5.16 -16.03 -38.01
CA ASP A 341 5.49 -16.14 -39.44
C ASP A 341 6.14 -17.49 -39.78
N LEU A 342 6.92 -18.05 -38.85
CA LEU A 342 7.49 -19.39 -38.98
C LEU A 342 6.45 -20.49 -38.81
N TYR A 343 5.48 -20.30 -37.91
CA TYR A 343 4.41 -21.27 -37.65
C TYR A 343 3.33 -21.30 -38.75
N VAL A 344 3.02 -20.15 -39.35
CA VAL A 344 1.97 -19.97 -40.37
C VAL A 344 2.50 -20.20 -41.80
N LYS A 345 3.81 -20.15 -42.03
CA LYS A 345 4.39 -20.58 -43.31
C LYS A 345 4.15 -22.09 -43.49
N PRO A 346 3.35 -22.53 -44.49
CA PRO A 346 3.29 -23.95 -44.82
C PRO A 346 4.68 -24.35 -45.32
N GLU A 347 5.23 -25.45 -44.78
CA GLU A 347 6.44 -26.06 -45.32
C GLU A 347 6.27 -26.30 -46.82
N MET A 348 6.92 -25.49 -47.66
CA MET A 348 7.26 -25.90 -49.02
C MET A 348 8.57 -26.68 -48.93
N PRO A 349 8.62 -27.99 -49.24
CA PRO A 349 9.90 -28.63 -49.49
C PRO A 349 10.42 -28.24 -50.89
N PRO A 350 11.75 -28.13 -51.06
CA PRO A 350 12.38 -27.86 -52.36
C PRO A 350 12.45 -29.11 -53.27
N MET A 351 12.52 -28.83 -54.59
CA MET A 351 12.71 -29.69 -55.80
C MET A 351 13.74 -30.86 -55.64
N GLU A 352 13.77 -31.96 -56.42
CA GLU A 352 13.89 -32.05 -57.88
C GLU A 352 13.97 -33.52 -58.41
N MET A 353 13.39 -33.75 -59.60
CA MET A 353 13.69 -34.65 -60.75
C MET A 353 14.34 -36.07 -60.71
N GLN A 354 13.89 -36.86 -61.71
CA GLN A 354 14.45 -38.06 -62.40
C GLN A 354 14.21 -39.46 -61.77
N GLU A 355 13.94 -40.56 -62.49
CA GLU A 355 14.03 -40.90 -63.92
C GLU A 355 13.17 -42.16 -64.24
N VAL A 356 12.56 -42.15 -65.44
CA VAL A 356 12.42 -43.24 -66.46
C VAL A 356 12.10 -44.70 -66.06
N GLU A 357 11.06 -45.26 -66.68
CA GLU A 357 11.02 -46.51 -67.49
C GLU A 357 9.54 -46.93 -67.66
N SER A 358 8.90 -46.68 -68.82
CA SER A 358 8.85 -47.50 -70.04
C SER A 358 7.94 -48.74 -69.96
N SER A 359 7.26 -49.01 -71.09
CA SER A 359 6.46 -50.18 -71.49
C SER A 359 4.98 -50.15 -71.06
N ASN A 360 3.95 -50.04 -71.92
CA ASN A 360 3.56 -50.61 -73.24
C ASN A 360 2.35 -51.56 -73.07
N VAL A 361 1.54 -51.63 -74.14
CA VAL A 361 0.50 -52.64 -74.48
C VAL A 361 -0.85 -52.37 -73.79
N GLU A 362 -1.99 -52.16 -74.47
CA GLU A 362 -2.45 -52.39 -75.85
C GLU A 362 -3.53 -51.36 -76.23
#